data_AF-G5E0A2-F1
#
_entry.id   AF-G5E0A2-F1
#
_cell.length_a   1.000
_cell.length_b   1.000
_cell.length_c   1.000
_cell.angle_alpha   90.00
_cell.angle_beta   90.00
_cell.angle_gamma   90.00
#
_symmetry.space_group_name_H-M   'P 1'
#
loop_
_entity.id
_entity.type
_entity.pdbx_description
1 polymer ?
#
loop_
_entity_poly.entity_id
_entity_poly.type
_entity_poly.pdbx_seq_one_letter_code
_entity_poly.pdbx_strand_id
1 'polypeptide(L)'
;AKECQVERQCLEFYTHRDLKKASEPAVQIELYYESLCGGCRGFLSSQLFPTWLMLNDIMNVTLVPYGNAQEKNISGKWSFECQHGQEECLGNMMEACLIHLLGDVYKYFPIIFCM
;
A
#
# COMPACT_ATOMS: atom_id res chain seq x y z
N ALA A 1 -31.71 -9.64 -8.30
CA ALA A 1 -31.41 -8.20 -8.39
C ALA A 1 -32.41 -7.47 -9.30
N LYS A 2 -32.43 -7.74 -10.62
CA LYS A 2 -33.41 -7.19 -11.57
C LYS A 2 -34.87 -7.37 -11.17
N GLU A 3 -35.23 -8.58 -10.75
CA GLU A 3 -36.62 -8.94 -10.40
C GLU A 3 -37.14 -8.15 -9.18
N CYS A 4 -36.26 -7.75 -8.27
CA CYS A 4 -36.61 -6.97 -7.09
C CYS A 4 -36.46 -5.45 -7.30
N GLN A 5 -36.11 -4.99 -8.51
CA GLN A 5 -35.89 -3.58 -8.86
C GLN A 5 -34.88 -2.83 -7.97
N VAL A 6 -34.05 -3.56 -7.22
CA VAL A 6 -33.05 -3.00 -6.30
C VAL A 6 -31.99 -2.19 -7.05
N GLU A 7 -31.82 -2.43 -8.35
CA GLU A 7 -30.90 -1.68 -9.21
C GLU A 7 -31.21 -0.17 -9.23
N ARG A 8 -32.49 0.21 -9.18
CA ARG A 8 -32.89 1.62 -9.11
C ARG A 8 -32.55 2.24 -7.76
N GLN A 9 -32.72 1.48 -6.68
CA GLN A 9 -32.34 1.93 -5.33
C GLN A 9 -30.82 2.04 -5.18
N CYS A 10 -30.05 1.13 -5.78
CA CYS A 10 -28.59 1.26 -5.86
C CYS A 10 -28.19 2.49 -6.67
N LEU A 11 -28.79 2.71 -7.84
CA LEU A 11 -28.54 3.89 -8.66
C LEU A 11 -28.88 5.18 -7.92
N GLU A 12 -30.05 5.25 -7.28
CA GLU A 12 -30.46 6.39 -6.44
C GLU A 12 -29.50 6.60 -5.27
N PHE A 13 -29.03 5.53 -4.62
CA PHE A 13 -27.99 5.60 -3.58
C PHE A 13 -26.68 6.17 -4.14
N TYR A 14 -26.22 5.73 -5.31
CA TYR A 14 -25.00 6.25 -5.93
C TYR A 14 -25.14 7.67 -6.48
N THR A 15 -26.32 8.07 -6.97
CA THR A 15 -26.58 9.41 -7.51
C THR A 15 -26.87 10.45 -6.43
N HIS A 16 -27.43 10.02 -5.28
CA HIS A 16 -27.68 10.88 -4.10
C HIS A 16 -26.60 10.77 -3.03
N ARG A 17 -25.60 9.89 -3.21
CA ARG A 17 -24.29 10.09 -2.62
C ARG A 17 -23.74 11.33 -3.28
N ASP A 18 -24.11 12.49 -2.74
CA ASP A 18 -23.17 13.59 -2.64
C ASP A 18 -21.89 12.92 -2.12
N LEU A 19 -20.94 12.66 -3.02
CA LEU A 19 -19.55 12.47 -2.68
C LEU A 19 -19.05 13.83 -2.15
N LYS A 20 -19.71 14.36 -1.11
CA LYS A 20 -19.06 15.18 -0.12
C LYS A 20 -17.85 14.35 0.23
N LYS A 21 -16.70 14.76 -0.32
CA LYS A 21 -15.38 14.49 0.21
C LYS A 21 -15.59 14.34 1.71
N ALA A 22 -15.51 13.10 2.19
CA ALA A 22 -15.96 12.81 3.54
C ALA A 22 -15.30 13.84 4.46
N SER A 23 -16.11 14.56 5.25
CA SER A 23 -15.54 15.41 6.32
C SER A 23 -14.73 14.57 7.30
N GLU A 24 -14.99 13.26 7.29
CA GLU A 24 -14.31 12.27 8.06
C GLU A 24 -12.89 12.01 7.52
N PRO A 25 -11.90 11.89 8.41
CA PRO A 25 -10.54 11.51 8.04
C PRO A 25 -10.51 10.19 7.28
N ALA A 26 -9.62 10.09 6.29
CA ALA A 26 -9.33 8.83 5.62
C ALA A 26 -8.84 7.78 6.63
N VAL A 27 -9.19 6.53 6.39
CA VAL A 27 -8.70 5.40 7.19
C VAL A 27 -7.20 5.26 6.94
N GLN A 28 -6.42 5.41 8.01
CA GLN A 28 -4.96 5.29 7.93
C GLN A 28 -4.54 3.83 7.98
N ILE A 29 -3.71 3.42 7.03
CA ILE A 29 -3.16 2.08 6.93
C ILE A 29 -1.67 2.19 6.68
N GLU A 30 -0.87 1.58 7.55
CA GLU A 30 0.58 1.50 7.40
C GLU A 30 0.98 0.03 7.28
N LEU A 31 1.68 -0.31 6.20
CA LEU A 31 2.22 -1.65 6.00
C LEU A 31 3.73 -1.60 6.21
N TYR A 32 4.20 -2.26 7.27
CA TYR A 32 5.61 -2.54 7.52
C TYR A 32 5.92 -3.93 6.98
N TYR A 33 6.84 -4.03 6.03
CA TYR A 33 7.07 -5.28 5.30
C TYR A 33 8.50 -5.40 4.75
N GLU A 34 8.81 -6.57 4.21
CA GLU A 34 10.09 -6.91 3.57
C GLU A 34 9.82 -7.34 2.14
N SER A 35 10.63 -6.91 1.18
CA SER A 35 10.39 -7.09 -0.25
C SER A 35 10.36 -8.57 -0.69
N LEU A 36 11.07 -9.46 0.03
CA LEU A 36 11.11 -10.90 -0.28
C LEU A 36 10.30 -11.77 0.68
N CYS A 37 9.67 -11.20 1.72
CA CYS A 37 8.81 -11.97 2.61
C CYS A 37 7.54 -12.44 1.89
N GLY A 38 7.34 -13.75 1.76
CA GLY A 38 6.21 -14.33 1.03
C GLY A 38 4.84 -13.92 1.58
N GLY A 39 4.70 -13.83 2.90
CA GLY A 39 3.47 -13.38 3.55
C GLY A 39 3.17 -11.90 3.28
N CYS A 40 4.20 -11.05 3.33
CA CYS A 40 4.10 -9.63 2.99
C CYS A 40 3.66 -9.42 1.55
N ARG A 41 4.30 -10.08 0.59
CA ARG A 41 3.93 -10.02 -0.82
C ARG A 41 2.50 -10.48 -1.06
N GLY A 42 2.12 -11.60 -0.45
CA GLY A 42 0.75 -12.14 -0.54
C GLY A 42 -0.31 -11.19 0.01
N PHE A 43 -0.05 -10.53 1.15
CA PHE A 43 -0.95 -9.51 1.69
C PHE A 43 -1.01 -8.27 0.78
N LEU A 44 0.14 -7.76 0.34
CA LEU A 44 0.23 -6.59 -0.53
C LEU A 44 -0.53 -6.81 -1.85
N SER A 45 -0.26 -7.91 -2.54
CA SER A 45 -0.80 -8.17 -3.87
C SER A 45 -2.26 -8.62 -3.87
N SER A 46 -2.64 -9.43 -2.88
CA SER A 46 -3.95 -10.12 -2.91
C SER A 46 -4.98 -9.48 -1.98
N GLN A 47 -4.57 -8.59 -1.08
CA GLN A 47 -5.47 -7.94 -0.12
C GLN A 47 -5.38 -6.41 -0.19
N LEU A 48 -4.22 -5.84 0.13
CA LEU A 48 -4.11 -4.38 0.29
C LEU A 48 -4.29 -3.64 -1.04
N PHE A 49 -3.57 -4.04 -2.09
CA PHE A 49 -3.63 -3.34 -3.38
C PHE A 49 -5.03 -3.43 -4.04
N PRO A 50 -5.70 -4.59 -4.12
CA PRO A 50 -7.08 -4.67 -4.62
C PRO A 50 -8.07 -3.85 -3.77
N THR A 51 -7.92 -3.86 -2.44
CA THR A 51 -8.78 -3.06 -1.54
C THR A 51 -8.58 -1.56 -1.80
N TRP A 52 -7.33 -1.13 -1.94
CA TRP A 52 -6.99 0.25 -2.26
C TRP A 52 -7.54 0.69 -3.62
N LEU A 53 -7.47 -0.16 -4.66
CA LEU A 53 -8.12 0.17 -5.95
C LEU A 53 -9.62 0.44 -5.81
N MET A 54 -10.32 -0.27 -4.92
CA MET A 54 -11.75 -0.11 -4.69
C MET A 54 -12.12 1.08 -3.79
N LEU A 55 -11.24 1.45 -2.86
CA LEU A 55 -11.55 2.34 -1.72
C LEU A 55 -10.51 3.46 -1.50
N ASN A 56 -9.67 3.78 -2.50
CA ASN A 56 -8.61 4.79 -2.35
C ASN A 56 -9.13 6.18 -2.00
N ASP A 57 -10.40 6.49 -2.26
CA ASP A 57 -11.05 7.76 -1.90
C ASP A 57 -11.22 7.95 -0.39
N ILE A 58 -11.17 6.85 0.38
CA ILE A 58 -11.35 6.86 1.85
C ILE A 58 -10.15 6.25 2.60
N MET A 59 -9.05 5.95 1.92
CA MET A 59 -7.87 5.31 2.51
C MET A 59 -6.62 6.19 2.36
N ASN A 60 -5.83 6.29 3.43
CA ASN A 60 -4.49 6.85 3.38
C ASN A 60 -3.47 5.74 3.65
N VAL A 61 -2.75 5.28 2.62
CA VAL A 61 -1.86 4.13 2.68
C VAL A 61 -0.39 4.57 2.70
N THR A 62 0.34 4.14 3.73
CA THR A 62 1.79 4.27 3.85
C THR A 62 2.45 2.91 3.73
N LEU A 63 3.47 2.80 2.88
CA LEU A 63 4.29 1.60 2.72
C LEU A 63 5.66 1.85 3.36
N VAL A 64 6.12 0.93 4.20
CA VAL A 64 7.39 1.02 4.92
C VAL A 64 8.22 -0.25 4.67
N PRO A 65 9.01 -0.29 3.58
CA PRO A 65 9.85 -1.43 3.24
C PRO A 65 11.10 -1.45 4.14
N TYR A 66 11.05 -2.27 5.19
CA TYR A 66 12.13 -2.49 6.16
C TYR A 66 11.91 -3.81 6.89
N GLY A 67 10.73 -3.96 7.50
CA GLY A 67 10.28 -5.16 8.20
C GLY A 67 11.25 -5.64 9.29
N ASN A 68 11.77 -6.86 9.15
CA ASN A 68 12.67 -7.47 10.14
C ASN A 68 14.15 -7.20 9.88
N ALA A 69 14.49 -6.28 8.97
CA ALA A 69 15.87 -5.87 8.77
C ALA A 69 16.49 -5.35 10.08
N GLN A 70 17.78 -5.59 10.25
CA GLN A 70 18.57 -5.06 11.35
C GLN A 70 19.60 -4.06 10.82
N GLU A 71 19.79 -2.96 11.53
CA GLU A 71 20.75 -1.94 11.17
C GLU A 71 21.93 -1.90 12.14
N LYS A 72 23.11 -1.61 11.60
CA LYS A 72 24.34 -1.42 12.35
C LYS A 72 25.03 -0.16 11.86
N ASN A 73 25.40 0.73 12.79
CA ASN A 73 26.22 1.89 12.45
C ASN A 73 27.70 1.50 12.48
N ILE A 74 28.34 1.50 11.32
CA ILE A 74 29.74 1.16 11.14
C ILE A 74 30.47 2.42 10.67
N SER A 75 31.18 3.06 11.59
CA SER A 75 31.97 4.27 11.30
C SER A 75 31.16 5.41 10.66
N GLY A 76 29.94 5.65 11.15
CA GLY A 76 29.05 6.71 10.65
C GLY A 76 28.24 6.33 9.41
N LYS A 77 28.33 5.09 8.95
CA LYS A 77 27.50 4.56 7.85
C LYS A 77 26.56 3.48 8.37
N TRP A 78 25.31 3.52 7.94
CA TRP A 78 24.34 2.48 8.23
C TRP A 78 24.55 1.29 7.29
N SER A 79 24.66 0.11 7.88
CA SER A 79 24.67 -1.19 7.20
C SER A 79 23.43 -1.96 7.61
N PHE A 80 22.79 -2.63 6.64
CA PHE A 80 21.55 -3.36 6.86
C PHE A 80 21.75 -4.87 6.62
N GLU A 81 21.10 -5.68 7.44
CA GLU A 81 21.09 -7.14 7.36
C GLU A 81 19.62 -7.60 7.33
N CYS A 82 19.22 -8.28 6.26
CA CYS A 82 17.84 -8.68 6.01
C CYS A 82 17.69 -10.20 6.07
N GLN A 83 16.51 -10.70 6.42
CA GLN A 83 16.28 -12.14 6.68
C GLN A 83 16.43 -12.99 5.42
N HIS A 84 16.07 -12.44 4.26
CA HIS A 84 16.14 -13.13 2.98
C HIS A 84 17.39 -12.72 2.16
N GLY A 85 18.43 -12.21 2.84
CA GLY A 85 19.72 -11.90 2.24
C GLY A 85 19.80 -10.52 1.57
N GLN A 86 20.87 -10.30 0.79
CA GLN A 86 21.18 -8.97 0.24
C GLN A 86 20.23 -8.52 -0.87
N GLU A 87 19.56 -9.45 -1.56
CA GLU A 87 18.55 -9.12 -2.57
C GLU A 87 17.31 -8.49 -1.92
N GLU A 88 16.92 -8.93 -0.72
CA GLU A 88 15.87 -8.27 0.05
C GLU A 88 16.28 -6.87 0.51
N CYS A 89 17.50 -6.71 1.02
CA CYS A 89 17.99 -5.39 1.39
C CYS A 89 18.01 -4.42 0.20
N LEU A 90 18.42 -4.91 -0.98
CA LEU A 90 18.38 -4.13 -2.21
C LEU A 90 16.94 -3.81 -2.62
N GLY A 91 16.03 -4.79 -2.55
CA GLY A 91 14.60 -4.62 -2.80
C GLY A 91 13.96 -3.56 -1.90
N ASN A 92 14.14 -3.68 -0.58
CA ASN A 92 13.69 -2.71 0.40
C ASN A 92 14.20 -1.30 0.08
N MET A 93 15.49 -1.17 -0.27
CA MET A 93 16.10 0.11 -0.65
C MET A 93 15.51 0.68 -1.95
N MET A 94 15.30 -0.16 -2.97
CA MET A 94 14.69 0.28 -4.24
C MET A 94 13.27 0.80 -4.01
N GLU A 95 12.45 0.07 -3.25
CA GLU A 95 11.08 0.47 -2.91
C GLU A 95 11.06 1.76 -2.08
N ALA A 96 11.95 1.90 -1.09
CA ALA A 96 12.10 3.14 -0.31
C ALA A 96 12.50 4.33 -1.22
N CYS A 97 13.42 4.13 -2.16
CA CYS A 97 13.78 5.15 -3.14
C CYS A 97 12.61 5.53 -4.05
N LEU A 98 11.82 4.56 -4.52
CA LEU A 98 10.62 4.82 -5.32
C LEU A 98 9.60 5.69 -4.56
N ILE A 99 9.35 5.36 -3.29
CA ILE A 99 8.45 6.14 -2.42
C ILE A 99 8.98 7.57 -2.25
N HIS A 100 10.28 7.72 -1.94
CA HIS A 100 10.91 9.03 -1.74
C HIS A 100 10.86 9.91 -2.99
N LEU A 101 11.20 9.35 -4.15
CA LEU A 101 11.30 10.09 -5.41
C LEU A 101 9.93 10.47 -5.99
N LEU A 102 8.92 9.59 -5.86
CA LEU A 102 7.60 9.81 -6.44
C LEU A 102 6.68 10.59 -5.50
N GLY A 103 6.79 10.39 -4.19
CA GLY A 103 6.06 11.13 -3.14
C GLY A 103 4.54 10.98 -3.17
N ASP A 104 4.01 10.15 -4.05
CA ASP A 104 2.58 10.03 -4.35
C ASP A 104 2.21 8.54 -4.46
N VAL A 105 1.33 8.08 -3.58
CA VAL A 105 0.88 6.68 -3.50
C VAL A 105 0.26 6.19 -4.80
N TYR A 106 -0.39 7.08 -5.55
CA TYR A 106 -0.97 6.75 -6.85
C TYR A 106 0.10 6.44 -7.92
N LYS A 107 1.36 6.86 -7.69
CA LYS A 107 2.49 6.61 -8.59
C LYS A 107 3.35 5.44 -8.13
N TYR A 108 3.74 5.40 -6.85
CA TYR A 108 4.67 4.36 -6.39
C TYR A 108 3.97 3.03 -6.10
N PHE A 109 2.73 3.01 -5.62
CA PHE A 109 2.09 1.77 -5.19
C PHE A 109 1.84 0.80 -6.35
N PRO A 110 1.38 1.23 -7.54
CA PRO A 110 1.29 0.34 -8.70
C PRO A 110 2.63 -0.24 -9.17
N ILE A 111 3.73 0.52 -9.02
CA ILE A 111 5.07 0.06 -9.38
C ILE A 111 5.54 -1.00 -8.38
N ILE A 112 5.40 -0.74 -7.07
CA ILE A 112 5.75 -1.70 -6.02
C ILE A 112 4.92 -2.98 -6.14
N PHE A 113 3.63 -2.88 -6.46
CA PHE A 113 2.77 -4.04 -6.74
C PHE A 113 3.25 -4.87 -7.95
N CYS A 114 3.85 -4.22 -8.95
CA CYS A 114 4.30 -4.87 -10.19
C CYS A 114 5.65 -5.62 -10.04
N MET A 115 6.47 -5.24 -9.06
CA MET A 115 7.78 -5.85 -8.78
C MET A 115 7.66 -7.25 -8.17
#